data_AF-A0A3N5U7W3-F1
#
_entry.id   AF-A0A3N5U7W3-F1
#
_cell.length_a   1.000
_cell.length_b   1.000
_cell.length_c   1.000
_cell.angle_alpha   90.00
_cell.angle_beta   90.00
_cell.angle_gamma   90.00
#
_symmetry.space_group_name_H-M   'P 1'
#
loop_
_entity.id
_entity.type
_entity.pdbx_description
1 polymer ?
#
loop_
_entity_poly.entity_id
_entity_poly.type
_entity_poly.pdbx_seq_one_letter_code
_entity_poly.pdbx_strand_id
1 'polypeptide(L)'
;MFLFVVSVLVALVVSALCSLAEAVLLSLTPSQVAELSIKNPKVGQVWRSFKTNIERPIAFILILNTSAHTIGASIAGSQFDELWGDEWIWLFS
;
A
#
# COMPACT_ATOMS: atom_id res chain seq x y z
N MET A 1 3.83 -6.26 23.61
CA MET A 1 2.92 -7.12 22.80
C MET A 1 1.93 -6.30 21.96
N PHE A 2 1.13 -5.41 22.55
CA PHE A 2 0.11 -4.64 21.80
C PHE A 2 0.70 -3.84 20.63
N LEU A 3 1.75 -3.04 20.87
CA LEU A 3 2.40 -2.23 19.83
C LEU A 3 2.96 -3.07 18.68
N PHE A 4 3.54 -4.23 18.99
CA PHE A 4 4.04 -5.20 18.01
C PHE A 4 2.92 -5.71 17.10
N VAL A 5 1.81 -6.17 17.68
CA VAL A 5 0.67 -6.68 16.92
C VAL A 5 0.06 -5.56 16.05
N VAL A 6 -0.07 -4.35 16.61
CA VAL A 6 -0.60 -3.20 15.88
C VAL A 6 0.32 -2.80 14.72
N SER A 7 1.65 -2.75 14.92
CA SER A 7 2.58 -2.36 13.85
C SER A 7 2.56 -3.35 12.69
N VAL A 8 2.55 -4.66 12.99
CA VAL A 8 2.45 -5.72 11.97
C VAL A 8 1.11 -5.65 11.24
N LEU A 9 -0.01 -5.51 11.97
CA LEU A 9 -1.34 -5.40 11.35
C LEU A 9 -1.46 -4.16 10.46
N VAL A 10 -0.96 -3.01 10.91
CA VAL A 10 -0.98 -1.78 10.12
C VAL A 10 -0.15 -1.96 8.84
N ALA A 11 1.05 -2.53 8.92
CA ALA A 11 1.87 -2.79 7.75
C ALA A 11 1.14 -3.69 6.74
N LEU A 12 0.56 -4.80 7.20
CA LEU A 12 -0.18 -5.74 6.35
C LEU A 12 -1.43 -5.10 5.72
N VAL A 13 -2.21 -4.34 6.50
CA VAL A 13 -3.42 -3.68 5.99
C VAL A 13 -3.07 -2.63 4.95
N VAL A 14 -2.03 -1.81 5.19
CA VAL A 14 -1.60 -0.81 4.21
C VAL A 14 -1.10 -1.49 2.93
N SER A 15 -0.31 -2.56 3.03
CA SER A 15 0.12 -3.34 1.87
C SER A 15 -1.05 -3.96 1.09
N ALA A 16 -2.07 -4.49 1.79
CA ALA A 16 -3.27 -5.03 1.17
C ALA A 16 -4.07 -3.94 0.42
N LEU A 17 -4.17 -2.74 0.99
CA LEU A 17 -4.81 -1.58 0.34
C LEU A 17 -4.03 -1.13 -0.89
N CYS A 18 -2.69 -1.09 -0.82
CA CYS A 18 -1.84 -0.79 -1.97
C CYS A 18 -2.05 -1.80 -3.11
N SER A 19 -2.07 -3.10 -2.80
CA SER A 19 -2.31 -4.16 -3.78
C SER A 19 -3.70 -4.06 -4.42
N LEU A 20 -4.73 -3.77 -3.62
CA LEU A 20 -6.08 -3.55 -4.14
C LEU A 20 -6.13 -2.31 -5.06
N ALA A 21 -5.50 -1.21 -4.67
CA ALA A 21 -5.42 0.00 -5.48
C ALA A 21 -4.72 -0.26 -6.82
N GLU A 22 -3.62 -1.02 -6.81
CA GLU A 22 -2.90 -1.43 -8.01
C GLU A 22 -3.76 -2.31 -8.92
N ALA A 23 -4.44 -3.31 -8.34
CA ALA A 23 -5.34 -4.19 -9.08
C ALA A 23 -6.49 -3.41 -9.75
N VAL A 24 -7.11 -2.47 -9.04
CA VAL A 24 -8.17 -1.60 -9.60
C VAL A 24 -7.60 -0.68 -10.68
N LEU A 25 -6.43 -0.08 -10.42
CA LEU A 25 -5.77 0.81 -11.37
C LEU A 25 -5.42 0.09 -12.68
N LEU A 26 -4.99 -1.16 -12.63
CA LEU A 26 -4.64 -1.94 -13.81
C LEU A 26 -5.86 -2.53 -14.52
N SER A 27 -6.87 -3.03 -13.78
CA SER A 27 -8.03 -3.73 -14.32
C SER A 27 -9.06 -2.85 -15.04
N LEU A 28 -9.18 -1.56 -14.69
CA LEU A 28 -10.12 -0.67 -15.37
C LEU A 28 -9.72 -0.42 -16.82
N THR A 29 -10.65 -0.62 -17.76
CA THR A 29 -10.38 -0.41 -19.18
C THR A 29 -10.62 1.05 -19.60
N PRO A 30 -10.05 1.52 -20.73
CA PRO A 30 -10.33 2.86 -21.25
C PRO A 30 -11.82 3.13 -21.50
N SER A 31 -12.59 2.11 -21.93
CA SER A 31 -14.03 2.23 -22.14
C SER A 31 -14.80 2.41 -20.82
N GLN A 32 -14.44 1.66 -19.77
CA GLN A 32 -15.02 1.83 -18.44
C GLN A 32 -14.70 3.22 -17.85
N VAL A 33 -13.47 3.72 -18.07
CA VAL A 33 -13.09 5.08 -17.65
C VAL A 33 -13.86 6.16 -18.44
N ALA A 34 -14.13 5.92 -19.73
CA ALA A 34 -14.96 6.82 -20.54
C ALA A 34 -16.40 6.86 -20.03
N GLU A 35 -17.00 5.70 -19.70
CA GLU A 35 -18.33 5.63 -19.09
C GLU A 35 -18.37 6.33 -17.72
N LEU A 36 -17.35 6.11 -16.88
CA LEU A 36 -17.21 6.78 -15.59
C LEU A 36 -17.11 8.30 -15.73
N SER A 37 -16.47 8.78 -16.79
CA SER A 37 -16.36 10.21 -17.10
C SER A 37 -17.69 10.84 -17.51
N ILE A 38 -18.62 10.07 -18.07
CA ILE A 38 -19.98 10.54 -18.38
C ILE A 38 -20.80 10.60 -17.09
N LYS A 39 -20.74 9.55 -16.26
CA LYS A 39 -21.50 9.47 -15.00
C LYS A 39 -21.01 10.47 -13.95
N ASN A 40 -19.70 10.65 -13.82
CA ASN A 40 -19.08 11.56 -12.87
C ASN A 40 -17.86 12.24 -13.50
N PRO A 41 -18.02 13.43 -14.11
CA PRO A 41 -16.96 14.11 -14.84
C PRO A 41 -15.69 14.37 -14.04
N LYS A 42 -15.83 14.71 -12.75
CA LYS A 42 -14.70 14.99 -11.85
C LYS A 42 -13.85 13.73 -11.62
N VAL A 43 -14.51 12.63 -11.25
CA VAL A 43 -13.83 11.34 -11.00
C VAL A 43 -13.22 10.78 -12.29
N GLY A 44 -13.94 10.87 -13.40
CA GLY A 44 -13.44 10.42 -14.70
C GLY A 44 -12.23 11.20 -15.20
N GLN A 45 -12.14 12.50 -14.93
CA GLN A 45 -10.97 13.30 -15.27
C GLN A 45 -9.71 12.84 -14.51
N VAL A 46 -9.84 12.52 -13.21
CA VAL A 46 -8.74 11.96 -12.40
C VAL A 46 -8.32 10.60 -12.95
N TRP A 47 -9.28 9.71 -13.20
CA TRP A 47 -9.01 8.37 -13.74
C TRP A 47 -8.40 8.40 -15.14
N ARG A 48 -8.82 9.32 -16.01
CA ARG A 48 -8.14 9.56 -17.29
C ARG A 48 -6.70 9.98 -17.08
N SER A 49 -6.44 10.94 -16.19
CA SER A 49 -5.06 11.36 -15.88
C SER A 49 -4.22 10.21 -15.35
N PHE A 50 -4.78 9.35 -14.49
CA PHE A 50 -4.08 8.16 -13.99
C PHE A 50 -3.79 7.15 -15.10
N LYS A 51 -4.72 6.93 -16.04
CA LYS A 51 -4.50 6.01 -17.16
C LYS A 51 -3.56 6.55 -18.24
N THR A 52 -3.53 7.87 -18.47
CA THR A 52 -2.64 8.51 -19.43
C THR A 52 -1.18 8.47 -18.99
N ASN A 53 -0.92 8.45 -17.69
CA ASN A 53 0.43 8.42 -17.11
C ASN A 53 0.43 7.46 -15.92
N ILE A 54 0.32 6.17 -16.21
CA ILE A 54 0.06 5.11 -15.22
C ILE A 54 1.26 4.89 -14.29
N GLU A 55 2.44 5.28 -14.73
CA GLU A 55 3.69 5.19 -14.00
C GLU A 55 3.66 6.05 -12.73
N ARG A 56 3.03 7.23 -12.78
CA ARG A 56 2.90 8.13 -11.62
C ARG A 56 2.14 7.52 -10.44
N PRO A 57 0.87 7.09 -10.59
CA PRO A 57 0.12 6.50 -9.49
C PRO A 57 0.71 5.15 -9.05
N ILE A 58 1.22 4.32 -9.97
CA ILE A 58 1.89 3.06 -9.60
C ILE A 58 3.14 3.32 -8.75
N ALA A 59 4.00 4.26 -9.16
CA ALA A 59 5.20 4.60 -8.39
C ALA A 59 4.85 5.10 -6.98
N PHE A 60 3.79 5.91 -6.86
CA PHE A 60 3.32 6.37 -5.56
C PHE A 60 2.80 5.21 -4.68
N ILE A 61 2.01 4.30 -5.23
CA ILE A 61 1.53 3.10 -4.53
C ILE A 61 2.70 2.24 -4.07
N LEU A 62 3.71 2.07 -4.92
CA LEU A 62 4.92 1.31 -4.58
C LEU A 62 5.71 1.97 -3.44
N ILE A 63 5.90 3.29 -3.48
CA ILE A 63 6.56 4.05 -2.42
C ILE A 63 5.80 3.89 -1.09
N LEU A 64 4.46 3.97 -1.13
CA LEU A 64 3.64 3.76 0.07
C LEU A 64 3.81 2.34 0.62
N ASN A 65 3.77 1.32 -0.24
CA ASN A 65 3.96 -0.06 0.18
C ASN A 65 5.33 -0.29 0.82
N THR A 66 6.40 0.17 0.16
CA THR A 66 7.77 0.08 0.69
C THR A 66 7.89 0.81 2.02
N SER A 67 7.38 2.03 2.11
CA SER A 67 7.44 2.82 3.34
C SER A 67 6.68 2.14 4.48
N ALA A 68 5.49 1.59 4.21
CA ALA A 68 4.69 0.86 5.19
C ALA A 68 5.44 -0.38 5.70
N HIS A 69 6.07 -1.13 4.79
CA HIS A 69 6.83 -2.32 5.15
C HIS A 69 8.10 -1.97 5.94
N THR A 70 8.86 -0.94 5.53
CA THR A 70 10.07 -0.50 6.23
C THR A 70 9.75 0.07 7.61
N ILE A 71 8.78 0.97 7.72
CA ILE A 71 8.40 1.56 9.01
C ILE A 71 7.79 0.49 9.92
N GLY A 72 6.90 -0.35 9.38
CA GLY A 72 6.27 -1.45 10.10
C GLY A 72 7.28 -2.45 10.65
N ALA A 73 8.25 -2.86 9.82
CA ALA A 73 9.31 -3.77 10.22
C ALA A 73 10.25 -3.15 11.27
N SER A 74 10.62 -1.88 11.13
CA SER A 74 11.46 -1.17 12.12
C SER A 74 10.78 -1.09 13.49
N ILE A 75 9.49 -0.72 13.54
CA ILE A 75 8.73 -0.64 14.79
C ILE A 75 8.49 -2.04 15.36
N ALA A 76 8.10 -3.00 14.52
CA ALA A 76 7.88 -4.37 14.98
C ALA A 76 9.18 -5.01 15.49
N GLY A 77 10.32 -4.73 14.84
CA GLY A 77 11.64 -5.22 15.24
C GLY A 77 12.07 -4.69 16.59
N SER A 78 11.92 -3.38 16.85
CA SER A 78 12.24 -2.82 18.16
C SER A 78 11.35 -3.40 19.28
N GLN A 79 10.08 -3.65 18.99
CA GLN A 79 9.19 -4.28 19.96
C GLN A 79 9.44 -5.78 20.14
N PHE A 80 9.95 -6.46 19.10
CA PHE A 80 10.29 -7.87 19.15
C PHE A 80 11.52 -8.10 20.04
N ASP A 81 12.55 -7.28 19.88
CA ASP A 81 13.74 -7.28 20.73
C ASP A 81 13.38 -7.12 22.22
N GLU A 82 12.53 -6.14 22.54
CA GLU A 82 12.11 -5.88 23.92
C GLU A 82 11.32 -7.06 24.55
N LEU A 83 10.63 -7.86 23.73
CA LEU A 83 9.77 -8.95 24.20
C LEU A 83 10.48 -10.31 24.26
N TRP A 84 11.37 -10.59 23.31
CA TRP A 84 12.00 -11.90 23.12
C TRP A 84 13.54 -11.89 23.23
N GLY A 85 14.17 -10.71 23.26
CA GLY A 85 15.62 -10.54 23.31
C GLY A 85 16.30 -10.64 21.94
N ASP A 86 17.51 -10.06 21.87
CA ASP A 86 18.27 -9.88 20.62
C ASP A 86 18.60 -11.21 19.90
N GLU A 87 18.72 -12.30 20.66
CA GLU A 87 19.17 -13.59 20.15
C GLU A 87 18.21 -14.19 19.11
N TRP A 88 16.96 -13.71 19.09
CA TRP A 88 15.92 -14.14 18.15
C TRP A 88 15.64 -13.13 17.02
N ILE A 89 16.26 -11.94 17.04
CA ILE A 89 16.01 -10.88 16.03
C ILE A 89 16.33 -11.37 14.62
N TRP A 90 17.37 -12.17 14.44
CA TRP A 90 17.76 -12.69 13.13
C TRP A 90 16.69 -13.59 12.50
N LEU A 91 15.82 -14.22 13.30
CA LEU A 91 14.70 -15.03 12.83
C LEU A 91 13.50 -14.15 12.43
N PHE A 92 13.36 -12.99 13.08
CA PHE A 92 12.28 -12.05 12.84
C PHE A 92 12.53 -11.11 11.65
N SER A 93 13.79 -10.69 11.46
CA SER A 93 14.22 -9.72 10.45
C SER A 93 14.36 -10.31 9.05
#